data_AF-A0A5B0PAR3-F1
#
_entry.id   AF-A0A5B0PAR3-F1
#
_cell.length_a   1.000
_cell.length_b   1.000
_cell.length_c   1.000
_cell.angle_alpha   90.00
_cell.angle_beta   90.00
_cell.angle_gamma   90.00
#
_symmetry.space_group_name_H-M   'P 1'
#
loop_
_entity.id
_entity.type
_entity.pdbx_description
1 polymer ?
#
loop_
_entity_poly.entity_id
_entity_poly.type
_entity_poly.pdbx_seq_one_letter_code
_entity_poly.pdbx_strand_id
1 'polypeptide(L)'
;MFQVHANKKQVLANKYQVPSLFKYLRVYNILVKVPKWNSYTDENTKKNQLPIQKKRARSPSSDAPASTALTSEPVSDAEANSTDTSSIQHPMGKKKAKLLHELADKEDSWKGIIARAHESVAKESKRQNDIFDKEAQSLNEMAQTSKTNTQVSIMDKDLSNLDDDSKEYFRLKKKGILASLRSNTSSSS
;
A
#
# COMPACT_ATOMS: atom_id res chain seq x y z
N MET A 1 -36.54 28.83 -24.73
CA MET A 1 -36.44 27.98 -23.52
C MET A 1 -35.45 26.81 -23.63
N PHE A 2 -34.50 26.79 -24.58
CA PHE A 2 -33.57 25.65 -24.77
C PHE A 2 -32.13 25.88 -24.26
N GLN A 3 -31.84 26.97 -23.54
CA GLN A 3 -30.47 27.26 -23.11
C GLN A 3 -30.09 26.72 -21.72
N VAL A 4 -31.06 26.23 -20.93
CA VAL A 4 -30.81 25.85 -19.52
C VAL A 4 -30.35 24.39 -19.37
N HIS A 5 -30.60 23.53 -20.36
CA HIS A 5 -30.23 22.10 -20.30
C HIS A 5 -28.79 21.80 -20.73
N ALA A 6 -28.15 22.69 -21.49
CA ALA A 6 -26.75 22.50 -21.90
C ALA A 6 -25.75 22.79 -20.75
N ASN A 7 -26.13 23.61 -19.78
CA ASN A 7 -25.23 24.02 -18.69
C ASN A 7 -25.10 22.96 -17.57
N LYS A 8 -26.13 22.15 -17.32
CA LYS A 8 -26.07 21.13 -16.26
C LYS A 8 -25.23 19.90 -16.62
N LYS A 9 -25.08 19.57 -17.91
CA LYS A 9 -24.20 18.46 -18.34
C LYS A 9 -22.71 18.82 -18.31
N GLN A 10 -22.33 20.09 -18.50
CA GLN A 10 -20.93 20.50 -18.35
C GLN A 10 -20.48 20.62 -16.89
N VAL A 11 -21.37 21.00 -15.97
CA VAL A 11 -21.04 21.12 -14.54
C VAL A 11 -20.85 19.75 -13.85
N LEU A 12 -21.45 18.68 -14.38
CA LEU A 12 -21.31 17.32 -13.84
C LEU A 12 -20.10 16.56 -14.38
N ALA A 13 -19.55 16.94 -15.54
CA ALA A 13 -18.34 16.32 -16.10
C ALA A 13 -17.04 16.77 -15.39
N ASN A 14 -17.05 17.91 -14.69
CA ASN A 14 -15.87 18.45 -14.00
C ASN A 14 -15.77 18.06 -12.51
N LYS A 15 -16.75 17.33 -11.95
CA LYS A 15 -16.73 16.95 -10.52
C LYS A 15 -16.11 15.58 -10.24
N TYR A 16 -15.79 14.82 -11.28
CA TYR A 16 -15.05 13.56 -11.17
C TYR A 16 -13.74 13.65 -11.92
N GLN A 17 -12.94 14.67 -11.64
CA GLN A 17 -11.50 14.51 -11.78
C GLN A 17 -11.09 13.51 -10.69
N VAL A 18 -11.02 12.23 -11.05
CA VAL A 18 -10.36 11.21 -10.22
C VAL A 18 -9.03 11.83 -9.77
N PRO A 19 -8.81 12.08 -8.46
CA PRO A 19 -7.50 12.50 -8.00
C PRO A 19 -6.53 11.44 -8.51
N SER A 20 -5.49 11.84 -9.22
CA SER A 20 -4.53 10.93 -9.82
C SER A 20 -3.70 10.20 -8.73
N LEU A 21 -4.33 9.35 -7.92
CA LEU A 21 -3.71 8.16 -7.37
C LEU A 21 -3.35 7.33 -8.61
N PHE A 22 -2.16 7.36 -9.16
CA PHE A 22 -0.85 7.39 -8.56
C PHE A 22 0.08 7.90 -9.66
N LYS A 23 0.63 9.12 -9.56
CA LYS A 23 1.70 9.54 -10.50
C LYS A 23 2.87 8.54 -10.46
N TYR A 24 3.13 7.98 -9.26
CA TYR A 24 4.20 7.03 -9.01
C TYR A 24 3.95 5.62 -9.55
N LEU A 25 2.70 5.17 -9.70
CA LEU A 25 2.40 3.83 -10.24
C LEU A 25 2.65 3.78 -11.74
N ARG A 26 2.36 4.87 -12.45
CA ARG A 26 2.72 5.01 -13.86
C ARG A 26 4.24 5.00 -14.06
N VAL A 27 4.97 5.71 -13.19
CA VAL A 27 6.45 5.71 -13.21
C VAL A 27 7.01 4.33 -12.90
N TYR A 28 6.49 3.64 -11.89
CA TYR A 28 6.89 2.28 -11.53
C TYR A 28 6.65 1.29 -12.68
N ASN A 29 5.48 1.35 -13.33
CA ASN A 29 5.14 0.51 -14.48
C ASN A 29 6.02 0.76 -15.72
N ILE A 30 6.61 1.95 -15.83
CA ILE A 30 7.61 2.26 -16.87
C ILE A 30 8.98 1.72 -16.45
N LEU A 31 9.41 1.97 -15.21
CA LEU A 31 10.71 1.56 -14.70
C LEU A 31 10.89 0.04 -14.68
N VAL A 32 9.87 -0.74 -14.30
CA VAL A 32 9.93 -2.21 -14.26
C VAL A 32 10.13 -2.84 -15.65
N LYS A 33 9.86 -2.10 -16.73
CA LYS A 33 10.09 -2.56 -18.11
C LYS A 33 11.48 -2.19 -18.65
N VAL A 34 12.22 -1.33 -17.95
CA VAL A 34 13.57 -0.91 -18.37
C VAL A 34 14.59 -1.93 -17.88
N PRO A 35 15.31 -2.65 -18.78
CA PRO A 35 16.24 -3.71 -18.38
C PRO A 35 17.31 -3.23 -17.39
N LYS A 36 17.81 -2.01 -17.60
CA LYS A 36 18.82 -1.38 -16.73
C LYS A 36 18.33 -1.16 -15.30
N TRP A 37 17.05 -0.83 -15.12
CA TRP A 37 16.45 -0.65 -13.80
C TRP A 37 16.34 -1.99 -13.06
N ASN A 38 15.90 -3.03 -13.75
CA ASN A 38 15.82 -4.38 -13.18
C ASN A 38 17.19 -4.91 -12.78
N SER A 39 18.21 -4.73 -13.61
CA SER A 39 19.60 -5.06 -13.23
C SER A 39 20.09 -4.26 -12.02
N TYR A 40 19.75 -2.97 -11.92
CA TYR A 40 20.13 -2.16 -10.76
C TYR A 40 19.46 -2.63 -9.47
N THR A 41 18.18 -3.04 -9.52
CA THR A 41 17.47 -3.62 -8.36
C THR A 41 18.02 -4.98 -7.97
N ASP A 42 18.37 -5.82 -8.95
CA ASP A 42 18.97 -7.15 -8.70
C ASP A 42 20.37 -7.03 -8.08
N GLU A 43 21.19 -6.13 -8.59
CA GLU A 43 22.54 -5.92 -8.05
C GLU A 43 22.50 -5.29 -6.64
N ASN A 44 21.54 -4.40 -6.35
CA ASN A 44 21.36 -3.87 -5.00
C ASN A 44 20.81 -4.91 -4.03
N THR A 45 19.87 -5.76 -4.44
CA THR A 45 19.35 -6.83 -3.57
C THR A 45 20.41 -7.89 -3.27
N LYS A 46 21.32 -8.17 -4.21
CA LYS A 46 22.49 -9.04 -3.96
C LYS A 46 23.53 -8.40 -3.04
N LYS A 47 23.82 -7.10 -3.22
CA LYS A 47 24.79 -6.37 -2.37
C LYS A 47 24.31 -6.16 -0.93
N ASN A 48 23.00 -6.12 -0.73
CA ASN A 48 22.38 -5.97 0.59
C ASN A 48 22.05 -7.32 1.26
N GLN A 49 22.30 -8.46 0.59
CA GLN A 49 22.30 -9.77 1.25
C GLN A 49 23.67 -9.98 1.92
N LEU A 50 23.72 -9.81 3.24
CA LEU A 50 24.90 -10.12 4.06
C LEU A 50 25.36 -11.56 3.77
N PRO A 51 26.67 -11.83 3.60
CA PRO A 51 27.16 -13.17 3.38
C PRO A 51 26.90 -14.01 4.64
N ILE A 52 25.98 -14.96 4.54
CA ILE A 52 25.78 -16.02 5.54
C ILE A 52 27.08 -16.82 5.59
N GLN A 53 27.92 -16.52 6.58
CA GLN A 53 29.16 -17.24 6.84
C GLN A 53 28.83 -18.71 7.16
N LYS A 54 29.00 -19.60 6.17
CA LYS A 54 29.07 -21.04 6.44
C LYS A 54 30.49 -21.37 6.89
N LYS A 55 30.65 -21.50 8.21
CA LYS A 55 31.83 -22.12 8.84
C LYS A 55 32.04 -23.52 8.26
N ARG A 56 33.17 -23.77 7.61
CA ARG A 56 33.68 -25.13 7.37
C ARG A 56 35.06 -25.27 8.01
N ALA A 57 35.21 -26.32 8.78
CA ALA A 57 36.36 -26.59 9.65
C ALA A 57 37.62 -27.03 8.89
N ARG A 58 38.74 -26.75 9.56
CA ARG A 58 40.17 -27.00 9.32
C ARG A 58 40.55 -28.40 8.82
N SER A 59 41.51 -28.47 7.89
CA SER A 59 42.77 -29.24 8.05
C SER A 59 43.87 -28.82 7.06
N PRO A 60 45.16 -29.01 7.41
CA PRO A 60 46.34 -28.40 6.79
C PRO A 60 47.15 -29.40 5.92
N SER A 61 47.89 -28.94 4.90
CA SER A 61 49.10 -29.66 4.44
C SER A 61 49.99 -28.80 3.54
N SER A 62 51.28 -28.88 3.83
CA SER A 62 52.47 -28.30 3.20
C SER A 62 52.80 -28.95 1.85
N ASP A 63 53.33 -28.21 0.86
CA ASP A 63 54.74 -28.28 0.42
C ASP A 63 55.06 -27.25 -0.67
N ALA A 64 56.31 -26.77 -0.72
CA ALA A 64 56.80 -25.58 -1.43
C ALA A 64 57.51 -25.93 -2.78
N PRO A 65 58.54 -25.18 -3.27
CA PRO A 65 58.51 -23.91 -4.02
C PRO A 65 59.34 -23.92 -5.34
N ALA A 66 59.32 -22.83 -6.15
CA ALA A 66 60.46 -22.33 -6.96
C ALA A 66 60.08 -21.02 -7.70
N SER A 67 60.73 -19.87 -7.45
CA SER A 67 62.03 -19.35 -7.96
C SER A 67 61.86 -18.70 -9.36
N THR A 68 62.15 -17.41 -9.59
CA THR A 68 63.47 -16.72 -9.62
C THR A 68 63.28 -15.19 -9.43
N ALA A 69 63.99 -14.50 -8.51
CA ALA A 69 65.33 -13.86 -8.63
C ALA A 69 65.35 -12.64 -9.58
N LEU A 70 65.79 -11.41 -9.22
CA LEU A 70 67.11 -11.02 -8.69
C LEU A 70 67.15 -9.60 -8.05
N THR A 71 67.71 -9.53 -6.81
CA THR A 71 68.75 -8.60 -6.23
C THR A 71 68.67 -7.08 -6.47
N SER A 72 68.91 -6.18 -5.49
CA SER A 72 70.03 -6.13 -4.51
C SER A 72 69.77 -5.31 -3.22
N GLU A 73 70.49 -5.72 -2.18
CA GLU A 73 70.65 -5.38 -0.73
C GLU A 73 71.49 -4.10 -0.40
N PRO A 74 71.92 -3.77 0.86
CA PRO A 74 71.24 -3.78 2.20
C PRO A 74 71.67 -2.66 3.23
N VAL A 75 71.13 -2.78 4.47
CA VAL A 75 71.60 -2.35 5.83
C VAL A 75 71.33 -0.91 6.32
N SER A 76 70.45 -0.79 7.34
CA SER A 76 70.88 -0.38 8.70
C SER A 76 69.85 -0.76 9.76
N ASP A 77 70.38 -1.30 10.85
CA ASP A 77 69.75 -1.95 11.99
C ASP A 77 69.39 -0.89 13.06
N ALA A 78 68.25 -1.05 13.77
CA ALA A 78 68.09 -0.57 15.15
C ALA A 78 66.66 -0.81 15.69
N GLU A 79 66.61 -1.71 16.67
CA GLU A 79 65.89 -1.58 17.95
C GLU A 79 64.36 -1.64 17.97
N ALA A 80 63.88 -2.69 18.63
CA ALA A 80 62.52 -2.90 19.07
C ALA A 80 61.99 -1.77 19.95
N ASN A 81 60.72 -1.40 19.75
CA ASN A 81 59.86 -1.08 20.88
C ASN A 81 58.42 -1.51 20.58
N SER A 82 57.99 -2.58 21.24
CA SER A 82 56.57 -2.92 21.37
C SER A 82 55.89 -1.75 22.07
N THR A 83 54.95 -1.11 21.40
CA THR A 83 54.00 -0.21 22.06
C THR A 83 52.61 -0.67 21.67
N ASP A 84 51.95 -1.30 22.65
CA ASP A 84 50.51 -1.48 22.73
C ASP A 84 49.81 -0.24 22.17
N THR A 85 49.20 -0.37 21.00
CA THR A 85 48.24 0.63 20.52
C THR A 85 46.92 0.36 21.22
N SER A 86 46.90 0.68 22.52
CA SER A 86 45.70 1.13 23.20
C SER A 86 44.95 2.04 22.23
N SER A 87 43.72 1.64 21.89
CA SER A 87 42.83 2.41 21.01
C SER A 87 42.48 3.73 21.71
N ILE A 88 43.40 4.68 21.63
CA ILE A 88 43.20 6.05 22.06
C ILE A 88 42.26 6.65 21.02
N GLN A 89 40.99 6.71 21.37
CA GLN A 89 39.98 7.42 20.61
C GLN A 89 40.36 8.91 20.60
N HIS A 90 41.10 9.32 19.58
CA HIS A 90 41.46 10.71 19.39
C HIS A 90 40.19 11.57 19.33
N PRO A 91 40.18 12.75 19.98
CA PRO A 91 39.01 13.62 19.96
C PRO A 91 38.67 13.95 18.51
N MET A 92 37.44 13.60 18.13
CA MET A 92 36.93 13.81 16.79
C MET A 92 37.01 15.30 16.46
N GLY A 93 37.78 15.65 15.42
CA GLY A 93 38.00 17.05 15.06
C GLY A 93 36.68 17.80 14.84
N LYS A 94 36.63 19.06 15.28
CA LYS A 94 35.41 19.92 15.32
C LYS A 94 34.56 19.86 14.03
N LYS A 95 35.18 19.72 12.85
CA LYS A 95 34.49 19.60 11.55
C LYS A 95 33.68 18.29 11.41
N LYS A 96 34.25 17.16 11.83
CA LYS A 96 33.58 15.85 11.76
C LYS A 96 32.44 15.75 12.76
N ALA A 97 32.62 16.29 13.97
CA ALA A 97 31.57 16.34 14.98
C ALA A 97 30.36 17.17 14.53
N LYS A 98 30.59 18.35 13.94
CA LYS A 98 29.51 19.20 13.41
C LYS A 98 28.69 18.51 12.31
N LEU A 99 29.36 17.78 11.41
CA LEU A 99 28.70 17.06 10.32
C LEU A 99 27.84 15.90 10.83
N LEU A 100 28.29 15.17 11.85
CA LEU A 100 27.50 14.09 12.45
C LEU A 100 26.25 14.62 13.15
N HIS A 101 26.35 15.75 13.87
CA HIS A 101 25.19 16.39 14.49
C HIS A 101 24.16 16.82 13.44
N GLU A 102 24.60 17.50 12.37
CA GLU A 102 23.71 17.93 11.30
C GLU A 102 23.04 16.74 10.58
N LEU A 103 23.75 15.61 10.44
CA LEU A 103 23.19 14.41 9.85
C LEU A 103 22.16 13.74 10.78
N ALA A 104 22.42 13.70 12.08
CA ALA A 104 21.47 13.20 13.08
C ALA A 104 20.20 14.06 13.15
N ASP A 105 20.32 15.39 13.12
CA ASP A 105 19.17 16.31 13.11
C ASP A 105 18.27 16.08 11.88
N LYS A 106 18.88 15.86 10.71
CA LYS A 106 18.16 15.55 9.47
C LYS A 106 17.49 14.18 9.54
N GLU A 107 18.16 13.18 10.12
CA GLU A 107 17.62 11.84 10.31
C GLU A 107 16.38 11.86 11.22
N ASP A 108 16.45 12.56 12.35
CA ASP A 108 15.34 12.66 13.29
C ASP A 108 14.16 13.44 12.69
N SER A 109 14.44 14.50 11.95
CA SER A 109 13.42 15.24 11.18
C SER A 109 12.71 14.32 10.18
N TRP A 110 13.47 13.51 9.43
CA TRP A 110 12.91 12.60 8.44
C TRP A 110 12.08 11.48 9.09
N LYS A 111 12.56 10.89 10.19
CA LYS A 111 11.80 9.92 10.99
C LYS A 111 10.48 10.52 11.48
N GLY A 112 10.49 11.76 11.97
CA GLY A 112 9.29 12.46 12.40
C GLY A 112 8.29 12.73 11.26
N ILE A 113 8.77 13.02 10.05
CA ILE A 113 7.90 13.17 8.86
C ILE A 113 7.27 11.81 8.50
N ILE A 114 8.05 10.74 8.48
CA ILE A 114 7.56 9.40 8.17
C ILE A 114 6.52 8.93 9.18
N ALA A 115 6.80 9.08 10.48
CA ALA A 115 5.87 8.69 11.53
C ALA A 115 4.51 9.40 11.38
N ARG A 116 4.52 10.71 11.15
CA ARG A 116 3.30 11.50 10.90
C ARG A 116 2.58 11.05 9.63
N ALA A 117 3.31 10.73 8.57
CA ALA A 117 2.71 10.22 7.34
C ALA A 117 2.01 8.87 7.57
N HIS A 118 2.64 7.93 8.26
CA HIS A 118 2.01 6.64 8.60
C HIS A 118 0.78 6.81 9.50
N GLU A 119 0.87 7.68 10.51
CA GLU A 119 -0.27 7.99 11.38
C GLU A 119 -1.44 8.58 10.57
N SER A 120 -1.15 9.51 9.65
CA SER A 120 -2.15 10.09 8.76
C SER A 120 -2.80 9.03 7.86
N VAL A 121 -2.01 8.11 7.29
CA VAL A 121 -2.53 7.01 6.45
C VAL A 121 -3.40 6.07 7.26
N ALA A 122 -3.01 5.73 8.49
CA ALA A 122 -3.81 4.87 9.36
C ALA A 122 -5.15 5.52 9.73
N LYS A 123 -5.14 6.81 10.10
CA LYS A 123 -6.36 7.58 10.41
C LYS A 123 -7.28 7.68 9.19
N GLU A 124 -6.72 7.97 8.03
CA GLU A 124 -7.46 8.03 6.77
C GLU A 124 -8.08 6.68 6.42
N SER A 125 -7.31 5.60 6.52
CA SER A 125 -7.79 4.23 6.24
C SER A 125 -8.93 3.83 7.15
N LYS A 126 -8.84 4.12 8.46
CA LYS A 126 -9.94 3.88 9.39
C LYS A 126 -11.19 4.66 8.98
N ARG A 127 -11.05 5.94 8.64
CA ARG A 127 -12.19 6.77 8.20
C ARG A 127 -12.84 6.20 6.93
N GLN A 128 -12.04 5.71 5.98
CA GLN A 128 -12.56 5.12 4.75
C GLN A 128 -13.34 3.83 5.02
N ASN A 129 -12.86 2.98 5.93
CA ASN A 129 -13.61 1.79 6.34
C ASN A 129 -14.96 2.16 6.98
N ASP A 130 -14.96 3.14 7.89
CA ASP A 130 -16.20 3.64 8.50
C ASP A 130 -17.19 4.22 7.46
N ILE A 131 -16.66 4.82 6.38
CA ILE A 131 -17.48 5.31 5.26
C ILE A 131 -18.05 4.14 4.47
N PHE A 132 -17.25 3.13 4.12
CA PHE A 132 -17.72 1.96 3.38
C PHE A 132 -18.78 1.19 4.13
N ASP A 133 -18.65 1.04 5.45
CA ASP A 133 -19.67 0.37 6.27
C ASP A 133 -21.01 1.12 6.21
N LYS A 134 -20.97 2.45 6.29
CA LYS A 134 -22.17 3.30 6.17
C LYS A 134 -22.77 3.26 4.76
N GLU A 135 -21.94 3.27 3.73
CA GLU A 135 -22.40 3.16 2.35
C GLU A 135 -23.05 1.79 2.09
N ALA A 136 -22.45 0.71 2.60
CA ALA A 136 -23.02 -0.63 2.51
C ALA A 136 -24.38 -0.73 3.22
N GLN A 137 -24.49 -0.16 4.43
CA GLN A 137 -25.77 -0.09 5.14
C GLN A 137 -26.81 0.72 4.33
N SER A 138 -26.42 1.90 3.84
CA SER A 138 -27.31 2.76 3.06
C SER A 138 -27.79 2.07 1.77
N LEU A 139 -26.91 1.37 1.06
CA LEU A 139 -27.28 0.59 -0.12
C LEU A 139 -28.26 -0.53 0.20
N ASN A 140 -28.06 -1.22 1.33
CA ASN A 140 -28.99 -2.26 1.78
C ASN A 140 -30.37 -1.65 2.10
N GLU A 141 -30.43 -0.52 2.81
CA GLU A 141 -31.67 0.19 3.11
C GLU A 141 -32.39 0.66 1.83
N MET A 142 -31.65 1.18 0.86
CA MET A 142 -32.20 1.56 -0.46
C MET A 142 -32.76 0.34 -1.21
N ALA A 143 -32.07 -0.80 -1.18
CA ALA A 143 -32.54 -2.03 -1.81
C ALA A 143 -33.84 -2.54 -1.15
N GLN A 144 -33.92 -2.52 0.18
CA GLN A 144 -35.15 -2.86 0.90
C GLN A 144 -36.27 -1.88 0.57
N THR A 145 -36.00 -0.58 0.57
CA THR A 145 -36.98 0.46 0.21
C THR A 145 -37.50 0.30 -1.21
N SER A 146 -36.63 -0.01 -2.17
CA SER A 146 -37.03 -0.29 -3.55
C SER A 146 -37.92 -1.54 -3.65
N LYS A 147 -37.59 -2.60 -2.91
CA LYS A 147 -38.39 -3.81 -2.82
C LYS A 147 -39.77 -3.53 -2.21
N THR A 148 -39.85 -2.81 -1.10
CA THR A 148 -41.12 -2.45 -0.46
C THR A 148 -41.95 -1.54 -1.36
N ASN A 149 -41.35 -0.54 -2.00
CA ASN A 149 -42.06 0.35 -2.93
C ASN A 149 -42.64 -0.43 -4.13
N THR A 150 -41.90 -1.41 -4.64
CA THR A 150 -42.40 -2.30 -5.71
C THR A 150 -43.58 -3.14 -5.22
N GLN A 151 -43.50 -3.69 -4.00
CA GLN A 151 -44.60 -4.44 -3.39
C GLN A 151 -45.85 -3.57 -3.18
N VAL A 152 -45.68 -2.33 -2.70
CA VAL A 152 -46.76 -1.35 -2.55
C VAL A 152 -47.40 -1.04 -3.90
N SER A 153 -46.60 -0.74 -4.94
CA SER A 153 -47.10 -0.49 -6.28
C SER A 153 -47.89 -1.68 -6.86
N ILE A 154 -47.46 -2.92 -6.58
CA ILE A 154 -48.20 -4.13 -6.94
C ILE A 154 -49.53 -4.21 -6.17
N MET A 155 -49.53 -3.93 -4.86
CA MET A 155 -50.72 -3.97 -4.01
C MET A 155 -51.75 -2.92 -4.40
N ASP A 156 -51.29 -1.72 -4.75
CA ASP A 156 -52.12 -0.57 -5.13
C ASP A 156 -52.63 -0.64 -6.57
N LYS A 157 -52.14 -1.60 -7.38
CA LYS A 157 -52.56 -1.74 -8.77
C LYS A 157 -54.06 -2.02 -8.87
N ASP A 158 -54.77 -1.13 -9.55
CA ASP A 158 -56.17 -1.33 -9.94
C ASP A 158 -56.27 -2.41 -11.03
N LEU A 159 -57.27 -3.28 -10.88
CA LEU A 159 -57.50 -4.46 -11.70
C LEU A 159 -58.73 -4.30 -12.63
N SER A 160 -59.48 -3.20 -12.50
CA SER A 160 -60.75 -2.99 -13.22
C SER A 160 -60.59 -3.03 -14.76
N ASN A 161 -59.53 -2.42 -15.29
CA ASN A 161 -59.30 -2.22 -16.73
C ASN A 161 -58.22 -3.14 -17.33
N LEU A 162 -57.95 -4.29 -16.71
CA LEU A 162 -56.94 -5.25 -17.18
C LEU A 162 -57.60 -6.46 -17.88
N ASP A 163 -56.84 -7.15 -18.74
CA ASP A 163 -57.18 -8.50 -19.22
C ASP A 163 -57.15 -9.53 -18.07
N ASP A 164 -57.83 -10.65 -18.28
CA ASP A 164 -58.05 -11.64 -17.21
C ASP A 164 -56.74 -12.31 -16.74
N ASP A 165 -55.80 -12.57 -17.67
CA ASP A 165 -54.48 -13.12 -17.33
C ASP A 165 -53.68 -12.17 -16.44
N SER A 166 -53.67 -10.87 -16.76
CA SER A 166 -53.02 -9.84 -15.96
C SER A 166 -53.68 -9.69 -14.60
N LYS A 167 -55.02 -9.75 -14.51
CA LYS A 167 -55.74 -9.74 -13.22
C LYS A 167 -55.32 -10.92 -12.35
N GLU A 168 -55.23 -12.12 -12.92
CA GLU A 168 -54.78 -13.32 -12.20
C GLU A 168 -53.34 -13.15 -11.70
N TYR A 169 -52.43 -12.68 -12.55
CA TYR A 169 -51.05 -12.41 -12.17
C TYR A 169 -50.95 -11.49 -10.94
N PHE A 170 -51.65 -10.35 -10.96
CA PHE A 170 -51.63 -9.42 -9.83
C PHE A 170 -52.30 -10.01 -8.58
N ARG A 171 -53.41 -10.76 -8.71
CA ARG A 171 -54.02 -11.46 -7.56
C ARG A 171 -53.05 -12.42 -6.89
N LEU A 172 -52.35 -13.23 -7.68
CA LEU A 172 -51.35 -14.18 -7.18
C LEU A 172 -50.19 -13.45 -6.49
N LYS A 173 -49.66 -12.39 -7.11
CA LYS A 173 -48.59 -11.58 -6.50
C LYS A 173 -49.02 -10.92 -5.19
N LYS A 174 -50.21 -10.31 -5.13
CA LYS A 174 -50.75 -9.71 -3.90
C LYS A 174 -50.88 -10.75 -2.79
N LYS A 175 -51.41 -11.94 -3.11
CA LYS A 175 -51.52 -13.05 -2.15
C LYS A 175 -50.15 -13.51 -1.63
N GLY A 176 -49.16 -13.64 -2.53
CA GLY A 176 -47.79 -14.01 -2.15
C GLY A 176 -47.11 -12.98 -1.23
N ILE A 177 -47.30 -11.68 -1.51
CA ILE A 177 -46.79 -10.59 -0.65
C ILE A 177 -47.42 -10.68 0.75
N LEU A 178 -48.75 -10.83 0.85
CA LEU A 178 -49.44 -10.96 2.13
C LEU A 178 -49.03 -12.19 2.93
N ALA A 179 -48.83 -13.34 2.27
CA ALA A 179 -48.35 -14.55 2.92
C ALA A 179 -46.94 -14.36 3.51
N SER A 180 -46.04 -13.73 2.75
CA SER A 180 -44.67 -13.43 3.19
C SER A 180 -44.64 -12.45 4.36
N LEU A 181 -45.53 -11.45 4.37
CA LEU A 181 -45.66 -10.52 5.50
C LEU A 181 -46.13 -11.25 6.77
N ARG A 182 -47.14 -12.11 6.65
CA ARG A 182 -47.64 -12.92 7.77
C ARG A 182 -46.58 -13.84 8.35
N SER A 183 -45.80 -14.52 7.50
CA SER A 183 -44.71 -15.39 7.96
C SER A 183 -43.63 -14.61 8.70
N ASN A 184 -43.27 -13.42 8.22
CA ASN A 184 -42.26 -12.59 8.87
C ASN A 184 -42.74 -12.09 10.24
N THR A 185 -44.01 -11.72 10.37
CA THR A 185 -44.62 -11.32 11.65
C THR A 185 -44.65 -12.49 12.64
N SER A 186 -45.02 -13.69 12.19
CA SER A 186 -45.05 -14.87 13.06
C SER A 186 -43.67 -15.34 13.52
N SER A 187 -42.61 -15.15 12.72
CA SER A 187 -41.24 -15.52 13.09
C SER A 187 -40.56 -14.51 14.01
N SER A 188 -41.14 -13.32 14.19
CA SER A 188 -40.59 -12.25 15.03
C SER A 188 -41.31 -12.11 16.39
N SER A 189 -42.30 -12.97 16.66
CA SER A 189 -43.01 -13.09 17.95
C SER A 189 -42.47 -14.28 18.73
#